data_AF-A0A2M7CJR0-F1
#
_entry.id   AF-A0A2M7CJR0-F1
#
_cell.length_a   1.000
_cell.length_b   1.000
_cell.length_c   1.000
_cell.angle_alpha   90.00
_cell.angle_beta   90.00
_cell.angle_gamma   90.00
#
_symmetry.space_group_name_H-M   'P 1'
#
loop_
_entity.id
_entity.type
_entity.pdbx_description
1 polymer ?
#
loop_
_entity_poly.entity_id
_entity_poly.type
_entity_poly.pdbx_seq_one_letter_code
_entity_poly.pdbx_strand_id
1 'polypeptide(L)' 'MAQDLALIALGMVETRGLIGAIEAADAMVKAANVVLIGSEYVGGGYVTVMVRGDVGAVKAATDAGGAAAKR' A
#
# COMPACT_ATOMS: atom_id res chain seq x y z
N MET A 1 -22.70 -0.48 11.89
CA MET A 1 -21.70 -0.30 10.83
C MET A 1 -21.43 -1.67 10.23
N ALA A 2 -22.02 -1.98 9.09
CA ALA A 2 -21.65 -3.18 8.35
C ALA A 2 -20.25 -2.92 7.80
N GLN A 3 -19.26 -3.66 8.30
CA GLN A 3 -17.95 -3.71 7.66
C GLN A 3 -18.20 -4.37 6.31
N ASP A 4 -17.91 -3.67 5.22
CA ASP A 4 -17.81 -4.31 3.92
C ASP A 4 -16.71 -5.39 4.01
N LEU A 5 -17.14 -6.65 4.06
CA LEU A 5 -16.27 -7.81 4.26
C LEU A 5 -15.27 -7.99 3.11
N ALA A 6 -15.52 -7.36 1.96
CA ALA A 6 -14.64 -7.42 0.78
C ALA A 6 -13.35 -6.60 0.93
N LEU A 7 -13.26 -5.69 1.91
CA LEU A 7 -12.10 -4.80 2.09
C LEU A 7 -11.46 -4.90 3.49
N ILE A 8 -11.52 -6.06 4.16
CA ILE A 8 -11.00 -6.21 5.52
C ILE A 8 -9.47 -6.22 5.62
N ALA A 9 -8.75 -6.62 4.56
CA ALA A 9 -7.30 -6.70 4.62
C ALA A 9 -6.67 -5.31 4.44
N LEU A 10 -5.62 -5.03 5.21
CA LEU A 10 -4.81 -3.82 5.15
C LEU A 10 -3.39 -4.19 4.71
N GLY A 11 -2.93 -3.57 3.64
CA GLY A 11 -1.53 -3.62 3.20
C GLY A 11 -0.86 -2.28 3.44
N MET A 12 0.40 -2.31 3.87
CA MET A 12 1.18 -1.10 4.12
C MET A 12 2.60 -1.26 3.57
N VAL A 13 3.13 -0.21 2.96
CA VAL A 13 4.55 -0.11 2.58
C VAL A 13 5.07 1.21 3.12
N GLU A 14 6.14 1.15 3.92
CA GLU A 14 6.82 2.31 4.47
C GLU A 14 8.17 2.52 3.78
N THR A 15 8.46 3.76 3.41
CA THR A 15 9.73 4.17 2.81
C THR A 15 10.33 5.36 3.54
N ARG A 16 11.64 5.52 3.41
CA ARG A 16 12.31 6.78 3.71
C ARG A 16 12.26 7.68 2.47
N GLY A 17 11.45 8.71 2.53
CA GLY A 17 11.19 9.67 1.46
C GLY A 17 9.92 9.38 0.69
N LEU A 18 9.32 10.44 0.11
CA LEU A 18 8.04 10.39 -0.58
C LEU A 18 8.11 9.68 -1.95
N ILE A 19 9.24 9.77 -2.65
CA ILE A 19 9.39 9.19 -4.00
C ILE A 19 9.18 7.67 -3.96
N GLY A 20 9.87 6.97 -3.06
CA GLY A 20 9.70 5.52 -2.89
C GLY A 20 8.27 5.13 -2.47
N ALA A 21 7.60 5.97 -1.66
CA ALA A 21 6.22 5.73 -1.24
C ALA A 21 5.25 5.86 -2.41
N ILE A 22 5.43 6.86 -3.28
CA ILE A 22 4.62 7.04 -4.50
C ILE A 22 4.81 5.83 -5.42
N GLU A 23 6.03 5.37 -5.61
CA GLU A 23 6.32 4.24 -6.48
C GLU A 23 5.84 2.90 -5.92
N ALA A 24 5.85 2.76 -4.59
CA ALA A 24 5.17 1.65 -3.93
C ALA A 24 3.66 1.70 -4.18
N ALA A 25 3.02 2.87 -4.01
CA ALA A 25 1.59 3.02 -4.20
C ALA A 25 1.14 2.71 -5.65
N ASP A 26 1.86 3.25 -6.64
CA ASP A 26 1.61 2.97 -8.06
C ASP A 26 1.71 1.47 -8.37
N ALA A 27 2.76 0.81 -7.87
CA ALA A 27 2.94 -0.63 -8.06
C ALA A 27 1.87 -1.46 -7.35
N MET A 28 1.49 -1.09 -6.11
CA MET A 28 0.44 -1.78 -5.35
C MET A 28 -0.89 -1.81 -6.09
N VAL A 29 -1.36 -0.66 -6.60
CA VAL A 29 -2.67 -0.57 -7.26
C VAL A 29 -2.67 -1.15 -8.67
N LYS A 30 -1.50 -1.27 -9.32
CA LYS A 30 -1.37 -1.93 -10.64
C LYS A 30 -1.25 -3.46 -10.54
N ALA A 31 -0.76 -3.98 -9.43
CA ALA A 31 -0.49 -5.41 -9.27
C ALA A 31 -1.73 -6.24 -8.89
N ALA A 32 -2.72 -5.64 -8.22
CA ALA A 32 -3.90 -6.35 -7.74
C ALA A 32 -5.11 -5.43 -7.59
N ASN A 33 -6.29 -6.02 -7.44
CA ASN A 33 -7.53 -5.30 -7.16
C ASN A 33 -7.55 -4.81 -5.69
N VAL A 34 -6.90 -3.68 -5.45
CA VAL A 34 -6.83 -3.01 -4.14
C VAL A 34 -7.15 -1.53 -4.29
N VAL A 35 -7.61 -0.92 -3.21
CA VAL A 35 -7.90 0.52 -3.13
C VAL A 35 -6.82 1.19 -2.30
N LEU A 36 -6.11 2.16 -2.86
CA LEU A 36 -5.26 3.06 -2.10
C LEU A 36 -6.14 3.93 -1.20
N ILE A 37 -5.96 3.81 0.12
CA ILE A 37 -6.74 4.56 1.11
C ILE A 37 -6.02 5.79 1.63
N GLY A 38 -4.73 5.95 1.32
CA GLY A 38 -3.99 7.18 1.60
C GLY A 38 -2.50 6.95 1.81
N SER A 39 -1.83 8.04 2.17
CA SER A 39 -0.46 8.07 2.65
C SER A 39 -0.38 8.82 3.97
N GLU A 40 0.48 8.35 4.87
CA GLU A 40 0.73 8.93 6.17
C GLU A 40 2.17 9.45 6.24
N TYR A 41 2.34 10.71 6.66
CA TYR A 41 3.63 11.33 6.88
C TYR A 41 4.03 11.16 8.34
N VAL A 42 4.68 10.03 8.64
CA VAL A 42 5.00 9.60 10.01
C VAL A 42 6.00 10.54 10.69
N GLY A 43 6.86 11.20 9.92
CA GLY A 43 7.92 12.08 10.41
C GLY A 43 9.31 11.45 10.29
N GLY A 44 10.37 12.25 10.49
CA GLY A 44 11.74 11.77 10.33
C GLY A 44 12.10 11.32 8.90
N GLY A 45 11.33 11.77 7.91
CA GLY A 45 11.45 11.35 6.52
C GLY A 45 10.72 10.05 6.18
N TYR A 46 9.97 9.45 7.11
CA TYR A 46 9.17 8.26 6.83
C TYR A 46 7.80 8.60 6.24
N VAL A 47 7.43 7.85 5.21
CA VAL A 47 6.12 7.93 4.56
C VAL A 47 5.59 6.51 4.39
N THR A 48 4.36 6.28 4.85
CA THR A 48 3.67 4.99 4.71
C THR A 48 2.49 5.13 3.76
N VAL A 49 2.37 4.24 2.79
CA VAL A 49 1.20 4.13 1.90
C VAL A 49 0.38 2.90 2.26
N MET A 50 -0.95 3.03 2.19
CA MET A 50 -1.88 2.01 2.71
C MET A 50 -2.93 1.64 1.66
N VAL A 51 -3.20 0.35 1.52
CA VAL A 51 -4.22 -0.20 0.62
C VAL A 51 -5.21 -1.12 1.34
N ARG A 52 -6.43 -1.24 0.82
CA ARG A 52 -7.46 -2.17 1.29
C ARG A 52 -7.90 -3.09 0.15
N GLY A 53 -8.28 -4.33 0.49
CA GLY A 53 -8.69 -5.34 -0.48
C GLY A 53 -9.00 -6.69 0.15
N ASP A 54 -9.19 -7.69 -0.70
CA ASP A 54 -9.14 -9.10 -0.31
C ASP A 54 -7.72 -9.49 0.12
N VAL A 55 -7.59 -10.46 1.03
CA VAL A 55 -6.28 -10.89 1.59
C VAL A 55 -5.26 -11.25 0.50
N GLY A 56 -5.69 -11.97 -0.55
CA GLY A 56 -4.81 -12.35 -1.66
C GLY A 56 -4.37 -11.16 -2.50
N ALA A 57 -5.29 -10.23 -2.78
CA ALA A 57 -4.99 -9.02 -3.54
C ALA A 57 -4.03 -8.10 -2.76
N VAL A 58 -4.28 -7.91 -1.46
CA VAL A 58 -3.40 -7.13 -0.58
C VAL A 58 -2.00 -7.73 -0.52
N LYS A 59 -1.87 -9.05 -0.40
CA LYS A 59 -0.55 -9.71 -0.40
C LYS A 59 0.22 -9.45 -1.69
N ALA A 60 -0.42 -9.68 -2.85
CA ALA A 60 0.20 -9.44 -4.15
C ALA A 60 0.58 -7.96 -4.35
N ALA A 61 -0.29 -7.03 -3.92
CA ALA A 61 -0.03 -5.61 -3.94
C ALA A 61 1.21 -5.26 -3.10
N THR A 62 1.27 -5.68 -1.83
CA THR A 62 2.39 -5.33 -0.94
C THR A 62 3.72 -5.92 -1.39
N ASP A 63 3.72 -7.12 -1.96
CA ASP A 63 4.94 -7.75 -2.52
C ASP A 63 5.47 -6.91 -3.70
N ALA A 64 4.58 -6.47 -4.60
CA ALA A 64 4.95 -5.60 -5.73
C ALA A 64 5.40 -4.20 -5.28
N GLY A 65 4.67 -3.59 -4.35
CA GLY A 65 4.98 -2.27 -3.78
C GLY A 65 6.33 -2.25 -3.06
N GLY A 66 6.59 -3.25 -2.22
CA GLY A 66 7.85 -3.38 -1.50
C GLY A 66 9.05 -3.65 -2.41
N ALA A 67 8.86 -4.34 -3.54
CA ALA A 67 9.90 -4.51 -4.56
C ALA A 67 10.14 -3.21 -5.34
N ALA A 68 9.08 -2.49 -5.72
CA ALA A 68 9.17 -1.23 -6.45
C ALA A 68 9.89 -0.14 -5.66
N ALA A 69 9.61 -0.03 -4.36
CA ALA A 69 10.22 0.94 -3.44
C ALA A 69 11.75 0.78 -3.26
N LYS A 70 12.32 -0.36 -3.66
CA LYS A 70 13.75 -0.68 -3.54
C LYS A 70 14.56 -0.40 -4.82
N ARG A 71 13.89 0.01 -5.89
CA ARG A 71 14.54 0.37 -7.17
C ARG A 71 14.96 1.82 -7.15
#